data_AF-A0AAW8NDS5-F1
#
_entry.id   AF-A0AAW8NDS5-F1
#
_cell.length_a   1.000
_cell.length_b   1.000
_cell.length_c   1.000
_cell.angle_alpha   90.00
_cell.angle_beta   90.00
_cell.angle_gamma   90.00
#
_symmetry.space_group_name_H-M   'P 1'
#
loop_
_entity.id
_entity.type
_entity.pdbx_description
1 polymer ?
#
loop_
_entity_poly.entity_id
_entity_poly.type
_entity_poly.pdbx_seq_one_letter_code
_entity_poly.pdbx_strand_id
1 'polypeptide(L)'
;MKLNLTNTGSDPCILRGYAGVSLTADAAGAPIGAPAVRDESTAAVDVLLAPGQTGSAVLRYTQAGNYSDCALVDAAGYRIYPPEDTESLFLPQPTRACSNGAITLLTISPFQPA
;
A
#
# COMPACT_ATOMS: atom_id res chain seq x y z
N MET A 1 3.83 7.15 5.80
CA MET A 1 2.48 7.74 5.90
C MET A 1 1.51 6.73 6.51
N LYS A 2 0.37 7.19 7.04
CA LYS A 2 -0.71 6.34 7.55
C LYS A 2 -1.66 6.03 6.38
N LEU A 3 -1.86 4.76 6.10
CA LEU A 3 -2.81 4.25 5.11
C LEU A 3 -4.07 3.83 5.86
N ASN A 4 -5.19 4.49 5.56
CA ASN A 4 -6.48 4.23 6.19
C ASN A 4 -7.38 3.49 5.21
N LEU A 5 -7.97 2.38 5.65
CA LEU A 5 -9.02 1.69 4.93
C LEU A 5 -10.30 1.74 5.75
N THR A 6 -11.36 2.27 5.14
CA THR A 6 -12.66 2.41 5.78
C THR A 6 -13.63 1.39 5.20
N ASN A 7 -14.36 0.68 6.05
CA ASN A 7 -15.43 -0.18 5.61
C ASN A 7 -16.60 0.69 5.12
N THR A 8 -16.80 0.76 3.79
CA THR A 8 -17.91 1.50 3.17
C THR A 8 -19.14 0.63 2.91
N GLY A 9 -19.09 -0.66 3.26
CA GLY A 9 -20.21 -1.59 3.13
C GLY A 9 -21.25 -1.44 4.25
N SER A 10 -22.31 -2.25 4.17
CA SER A 10 -23.39 -2.29 5.16
C SER A 10 -23.16 -3.29 6.30
N ASP A 11 -22.21 -4.22 6.15
CA ASP A 11 -21.94 -5.30 7.10
C ASP A 11 -20.54 -5.19 7.70
N PRO A 12 -20.31 -5.70 8.93
CA PRO A 12 -18.97 -5.77 9.49
C PRO A 12 -18.03 -6.65 8.66
N CYS A 13 -16.77 -6.25 8.52
CA CYS A 13 -15.73 -7.04 7.87
C CYS A 13 -14.48 -7.17 8.76
N ILE A 14 -13.64 -8.18 8.49
CA ILE A 14 -12.36 -8.37 9.17
C ILE A 14 -11.25 -7.94 8.22
N LEU A 15 -10.42 -7.00 8.67
CA LEU A 15 -9.21 -6.58 8.00
C LEU A 15 -8.01 -7.18 8.73
N ARG A 16 -7.28 -8.11 8.10
CA ARG A 16 -6.16 -8.81 8.73
C ARG A 16 -4.92 -8.79 7.86
N GLY A 17 -3.77 -8.44 8.44
CA GLY A 17 -2.49 -8.52 7.73
C GLY A 17 -2.18 -7.26 6.94
N TYR A 18 -1.73 -7.41 5.69
CA TYR A 18 -1.01 -6.36 4.96
C TYR A 18 -1.68 -6.06 3.61
N ALA A 19 -1.73 -4.80 3.21
CA ALA A 19 -2.10 -4.46 1.85
C ALA A 19 -0.99 -4.82 0.86
N GLY A 20 -1.37 -5.26 -0.33
CA GLY A 20 -0.49 -5.18 -1.50
C GLY A 20 -0.40 -3.73 -1.95
N VAL A 21 0.81 -3.18 -2.14
CA VAL A 21 0.97 -1.81 -2.61
C VAL A 21 1.97 -1.76 -3.76
N SER A 22 1.65 -1.00 -4.80
CA SER A 22 2.53 -0.75 -5.94
C SER A 22 2.43 0.70 -6.38
N LEU A 23 3.53 1.27 -6.86
CA LEU A 23 3.51 2.54 -7.57
C LEU A 23 3.00 2.31 -8.99
N THR A 24 2.12 3.16 -9.50
CA THR A 24 1.58 3.04 -10.86
C THR A 24 1.48 4.41 -11.53
N ALA A 25 1.49 4.42 -12.87
CA ALA A 25 1.33 5.64 -13.67
C ALA A 25 -0.09 6.23 -13.61
N ASP A 26 -1.09 5.41 -13.28
CA ASP A 26 -2.49 5.77 -13.05
C ASP A 26 -3.21 4.60 -12.33
N ALA A 27 -4.53 4.72 -12.13
CA ALA A 27 -5.34 3.72 -11.44
C ALA A 27 -5.42 2.36 -12.16
N ALA A 28 -5.28 2.33 -13.50
CA ALA A 28 -5.31 1.15 -14.37
C ALA A 28 -3.91 0.70 -14.85
N GLY A 29 -2.89 1.54 -14.68
CA GLY A 29 -1.52 1.29 -15.11
C GLY A 29 -0.86 0.05 -14.49
N ALA A 30 0.15 -0.46 -15.18
CA ALA A 30 0.97 -1.54 -14.65
C ALA A 30 1.81 -1.07 -13.44
N PRO A 31 2.16 -1.98 -12.50
CA PRO A 31 3.12 -1.69 -11.44
C PRO A 31 4.46 -1.20 -11.99
N ILE A 32 5.02 -0.17 -11.35
CA ILE A 32 6.35 0.35 -11.62
C ILE A 32 7.28 -0.14 -10.52
N GLY A 33 8.23 -0.99 -10.89
CA GLY A 33 9.24 -1.53 -9.97
C GLY A 33 8.72 -2.60 -9.02
N ALA A 34 9.41 -2.74 -7.89
CA ALA A 34 9.08 -3.70 -6.86
C ALA A 34 7.80 -3.29 -6.08
N PRO A 35 6.92 -4.25 -5.72
CA PRO A 35 5.81 -3.98 -4.81
C PRO A 35 6.31 -3.76 -3.38
N ALA A 36 5.42 -3.32 -2.50
CA ALA A 36 5.72 -3.22 -1.08
C ALA A 36 6.03 -4.57 -0.46
N VAL A 37 7.04 -4.59 0.40
CA VAL A 37 7.34 -5.73 1.28
C VAL A 37 6.73 -5.53 2.66
N ARG A 38 6.45 -6.63 3.35
CA ARG A 38 5.85 -6.61 4.69
C ARG A 38 6.87 -6.18 5.73
N ASP A 39 6.47 -5.24 6.59
CA ASP A 39 7.16 -4.90 7.82
C ASP A 39 6.59 -5.75 8.95
N GLU A 40 7.26 -6.86 9.27
CA GLU A 40 6.83 -7.85 10.25
C GLU A 40 7.26 -7.50 11.69
N SER A 41 7.72 -6.27 11.93
CA SER A 41 8.10 -5.80 13.27
C SER A 41 6.93 -5.73 14.25
N THR A 42 5.69 -5.70 13.75
CA THR A 42 4.46 -5.75 14.54
C THR A 42 3.66 -7.00 14.16
N ALA A 43 3.05 -7.66 15.14
CA ALA A 43 2.17 -8.80 14.88
C ALA A 43 0.89 -8.38 14.16
N ALA A 44 0.47 -9.18 13.17
CA ALA A 44 -0.83 -9.01 12.54
C ALA A 44 -1.95 -9.46 13.49
N VAL A 45 -3.01 -8.65 13.56
CA VAL A 45 -4.22 -8.92 14.35
C VAL A 45 -5.45 -8.88 13.45
N ASP A 46 -6.54 -9.48 13.91
CA ASP A 46 -7.85 -9.32 13.26
C ASP A 46 -8.43 -7.96 13.65
N VAL A 47 -8.66 -7.08 12.68
CA VAL A 47 -9.30 -5.78 12.89
C VAL A 47 -10.75 -5.87 12.43
N LEU A 48 -11.68 -5.99 13.38
CA LEU A 48 -13.11 -5.97 13.08
C LEU A 48 -13.56 -4.53 12.77
N LEU A 49 -14.05 -4.29 11.56
CA LEU A 49 -14.55 -3.00 11.10
C LEU A 49 -16.06 -3.06 10.89
N ALA A 50 -16.81 -2.42 11.79
CA ALA A 50 -18.21 -2.10 11.52
C ALA A 50 -18.34 -1.11 10.33
N PRO A 51 -19.52 -0.97 9.71
CA PRO A 51 -19.75 0.07 8.69
C PRO A 51 -19.27 1.45 9.16
N GLY A 52 -18.44 2.11 8.34
CA GLY A 52 -17.82 3.40 8.61
C GLY A 52 -16.58 3.36 9.53
N GLN A 53 -16.22 2.21 10.12
CA GLN A 53 -14.98 2.07 10.88
C GLN A 53 -13.77 1.97 9.97
N THR A 54 -12.61 2.35 10.51
CA THR A 54 -11.35 2.41 9.78
C THR A 54 -10.29 1.54 10.44
N GLY A 55 -9.55 0.79 9.62
CA GLY A 55 -8.29 0.14 10.00
C GLY A 55 -7.13 0.93 9.41
N SER A 56 -5.98 0.92 10.10
CA SER A 56 -4.82 1.71 9.71
C SER A 56 -3.54 0.90 9.60
N ALA A 57 -2.75 1.16 8.57
CA ALA A 57 -1.40 0.63 8.42
C ALA A 57 -0.38 1.75 8.17
N VAL A 58 0.90 1.49 8.37
CA VAL A 58 1.99 2.42 8.05
C VAL A 58 2.64 1.99 6.74
N LEU A 59 2.49 2.82 5.71
CA LEU A 59 3.20 2.68 4.43
C LEU A 59 4.44 3.57 4.44
N ARG A 60 5.63 2.97 4.33
CA ARG A 60 6.89 3.68 4.22
C ARG A 60 7.33 3.69 2.77
N TYR A 61 7.92 4.82 2.37
CA TYR A 61 8.49 5.03 1.05
C TYR A 61 9.91 5.56 1.22
N THR A 62 10.88 4.86 0.64
CA THR A 62 12.26 5.30 0.50
C THR A 62 12.41 6.00 -0.84
N GLN A 63 13.08 7.16 -0.87
CA GLN A 63 13.22 7.93 -2.10
C GLN A 63 14.00 7.16 -3.17
N ALA A 64 13.40 7.03 -4.36
CA ALA A 64 14.03 6.34 -5.49
C ALA A 64 15.40 6.92 -5.87
N GLY A 65 15.58 8.24 -5.72
CA GLY A 65 16.83 8.94 -6.01
C GLY A 65 18.00 8.57 -5.08
N ASN A 66 17.76 7.81 -4.02
CA ASN A 66 18.82 7.30 -3.15
C ASN A 66 19.60 6.12 -3.77
N TYR A 67 19.12 5.55 -4.88
CA TYR A 67 19.69 4.37 -5.51
C TYR A 67 20.27 4.74 -6.89
N SER A 68 21.57 4.47 -7.10
CA SER A 68 22.28 4.83 -8.34
C SER A 68 21.91 3.97 -9.54
N ASP A 69 21.50 2.72 -9.31
CA ASP A 69 21.02 1.76 -10.29
C ASP A 69 19.51 1.89 -10.57
N CYS A 70 18.91 2.98 -10.08
CA CYS A 70 17.51 3.25 -10.26
C CYS A 70 17.24 4.16 -11.46
N ALA A 71 16.57 3.62 -12.47
CA ALA A 71 15.95 4.43 -13.52
C ALA A 71 14.63 5.02 -12.98
N LEU A 72 14.68 6.33 -12.67
CA LEU A 72 13.59 7.07 -12.03
C LEU A 72 12.42 7.35 -12.99
N VAL A 73 11.22 6.91 -12.63
CA VAL A 73 9.98 7.06 -13.43
C VAL A 73 8.91 7.78 -12.62
N ASP A 74 8.07 8.59 -13.27
CA ASP A 74 6.97 9.27 -12.59
C ASP A 74 5.84 8.29 -12.31
N ALA A 75 5.38 8.27 -11.06
CA ALA A 75 4.18 7.55 -10.65
C ALA A 75 3.12 8.57 -10.25
N ALA A 76 1.88 8.36 -10.68
CA ALA A 76 0.76 9.20 -10.27
C ALA A 76 0.30 8.88 -8.84
N GLY A 77 0.64 7.70 -8.32
CA GLY A 77 0.26 7.31 -6.97
C GLY A 77 0.45 5.83 -6.68
N TYR A 78 -0.33 5.35 -5.72
CA TYR A 78 -0.25 4.00 -5.18
C TYR A 78 -1.52 3.22 -5.54
N ARG A 79 -1.35 2.07 -6.20
CA ARG A 79 -2.40 1.06 -6.23
C ARG A 79 -2.29 0.21 -4.97
N ILE A 80 -3.41 0.07 -4.26
CA ILE A 80 -3.53 -0.58 -2.95
C ILE A 80 -4.54 -1.72 -3.10
N TYR A 81 -4.13 -2.93 -2.75
CA TYR A 81 -4.99 -4.10 -2.63
C TYR A 81 -5.22 -4.35 -1.14
N PRO A 82 -6.43 -4.03 -0.60
CA PRO A 82 -6.77 -4.37 0.77
C PRO A 82 -6.55 -5.86 1.07
N PRO A 83 -6.19 -6.21 2.32
CA PRO A 83 -6.24 -7.60 2.75
C PRO A 83 -7.64 -8.19 2.53
N GLU A 84 -7.68 -9.45 2.11
CA GLU A 84 -8.92 -10.21 1.86
C GLU A 84 -9.85 -9.64 0.76
N ASP A 85 -9.40 -8.63 0.02
CA ASP A 85 -10.13 -8.06 -1.13
C ASP A 85 -9.33 -8.24 -2.43
N THR A 86 -10.04 -8.54 -3.52
CA THR A 86 -9.46 -8.64 -4.86
C THR A 86 -9.51 -7.32 -5.62
N GLU A 87 -10.38 -6.40 -5.21
CA GLU A 87 -10.48 -5.09 -5.82
C GLU A 87 -9.36 -4.16 -5.32
N SER A 88 -8.77 -3.41 -6.25
CA SER A 88 -7.74 -2.43 -5.91
C SER A 88 -8.33 -1.04 -5.76
N LEU A 89 -7.82 -0.30 -4.79
CA LEU A 89 -8.03 1.13 -4.63
C LEU A 89 -6.82 1.90 -5.19
N PHE A 90 -7.03 3.14 -5.62
CA PHE A 90 -5.95 4.02 -6.08
C PHE A 90 -5.87 5.28 -5.21
N LEU A 91 -4.70 5.54 -4.65
CA LEU A 91 -4.38 6.75 -3.91
C LEU A 91 -3.55 7.67 -4.80
N PRO A 92 -4.14 8.75 -5.37
CA PRO A 92 -3.41 9.71 -6.19
C PRO A 92 -2.47 10.52 -5.31
N GLN A 93 -1.17 10.26 -5.44
CA GLN A 93 -0.12 10.95 -4.71
C GLN A 93 1.15 10.90 -5.55
N PRO A 94 1.35 11.88 -6.45
CA PRO A 94 2.46 11.88 -7.37
C PRO A 94 3.81 11.76 -6.65
N THR A 95 4.66 10.85 -7.14
CA THR A 95 5.99 10.61 -6.58
C THR A 95 6.93 10.03 -7.65
N ARG A 96 8.20 9.86 -7.28
CA ARG A 96 9.21 9.20 -8.13
C ARG A 96 9.26 7.72 -7.78
N ALA A 97 9.08 6.86 -8.76
CA ALA A 97 9.26 5.42 -8.65
C ALA A 97 10.63 5.00 -9.15
N CYS A 98 10.97 3.75 -8.88
CA CYS A 98 12.09 3.07 -9.52
C CYS A 98 11.58 2.00 -10.47
N SER A 99 12.01 2.00 -11.73
CA SER A 99 11.63 0.93 -12.67
C SER A 99 12.42 -0.37 -12.46
N ASN A 100 13.53 -0.32 -11.72
CA ASN A 100 14.29 -1.52 -11.36
C ASN A 100 13.52 -2.36 -10.32
N GLY A 101 13.00 -3.51 -10.75
CA GLY A 101 12.21 -4.42 -9.92
C GLY A 101 12.97 -5.12 -8.78
N ALA A 102 14.29 -4.98 -8.71
CA ALA A 102 15.09 -5.48 -7.58
C ALA A 102 15.20 -4.48 -6.42
N ILE A 103 14.81 -3.21 -6.63
CA ILE A 103 14.92 -2.16 -5.62
C ILE A 103 13.57 -1.95 -4.94
N THR A 104 13.48 -2.38 -3.68
CA THR A 104 12.29 -2.18 -2.86
C THR A 104 12.27 -0.79 -2.26
N LEU A 105 11.34 0.04 -2.72
CA LEU A 105 11.11 1.38 -2.17
C LEU A 105 10.05 1.40 -1.06
N LEU A 106 9.16 0.40 -1.04
CA LEU A 106 7.96 0.41 -0.21
C LEU A 106 8.00 -0.67 0.86
N THR A 107 7.63 -0.30 2.09
CA THR A 107 7.30 -1.26 3.14
C THR A 107 5.95 -0.96 3.76
N ILE A 108 5.22 -1.98 4.19
CA ILE A 108 3.87 -1.85 4.75
C ILE A 108 3.77 -2.65 6.05
N SER A 109 3.33 -2.00 7.14
CA SER A 109 3.01 -2.68 8.40
C SER A 109 1.68 -3.45 8.29
N PRO A 110 1.36 -4.37 9.22
CA PRO A 110 0.01 -4.90 9.25
C PRO A 110 -0.99 -3.81 9.65
N PHE A 111 -2.26 -3.99 9.27
CA PHE A 111 -3.35 -3.16 9.75
C PHE A 111 -3.57 -3.35 11.25
N GLN A 112 -3.88 -2.23 11.91
CA GLN A 112 -4.22 -2.12 13.31
C GLN A 112 -5.53 -1.32 13.46
N PRO A 113 -6.25 -1.44 14.59
CA PRO A 113 -7.34 -0.53 14.92
C PRO A 113 -6.87 0.94 14.84
N ALA A 114 -7.69 1.81 14.25
CA ALA A 114 -7.30 3.18 13.90
C ALA A 114 -7.15 4.14 15.08
#